data_AF-A0A257LJT9-F1
#
_entry.id   AF-A0A257LJT9-F1
#
_cell.length_a   1.000
_cell.length_b   1.000
_cell.length_c   1.000
_cell.angle_alpha   90.00
_cell.angle_beta   90.00
_cell.angle_gamma   90.00
#
_symmetry.space_group_name_H-M   'P 1'
#
loop_
_entity.id
_entity.type
_entity.pdbx_description
1 polymer ?
#
loop_
_entity_poly.entity_id
_entity_poly.type
_entity_poly.pdbx_seq_one_letter_code
_entity_poly.pdbx_strand_id
1 'polypeptide(L)'
;MPLMLSVAPTLRPVLDPEFLPGALWQRAYRALVAADPGARPFAVVLERTDGSVFRHDSRVLSAVHPQAALTLTYAERLLKFLLWMKGGPRVLVAGADEIAAALGRIYAPTGARASDCEFMGVKIFGREFSVEATTFTALPASRETSLPMGRHLDGCRIGFDLGGSDRKASALIDGEVVFSEEIAWDPYFQKDPAYHIEGVHDSLRRAAARLHVCAIRVAWNSKCPASRWASWLRST
;
A
#
# COMPACT_ATOMS: atom_id res chain seq x y z
N MET A 1 27.60 -13.06 -10.08
CA MET A 1 26.50 -12.59 -10.94
C MET A 1 25.19 -12.91 -10.23
N PRO A 2 24.19 -12.02 -10.22
CA PRO A 2 22.90 -12.35 -9.62
C PRO A 2 22.33 -13.58 -10.35
N LEU A 3 21.89 -14.57 -9.58
CA LEU A 3 21.21 -15.74 -10.13
C LEU A 3 19.89 -15.24 -10.74
N MET A 4 19.79 -15.14 -12.06
CA MET A 4 18.57 -14.71 -12.72
C MET A 4 17.76 -15.93 -13.14
N LEU A 5 16.52 -15.95 -12.69
CA LEU A 5 15.53 -16.92 -13.13
C LEU A 5 15.23 -16.64 -14.62
N SER A 6 15.48 -17.63 -15.49
CA SER A 6 15.22 -17.47 -16.92
C SER A 6 13.72 -17.45 -17.19
N VAL A 7 13.21 -16.30 -17.62
CA VAL A 7 11.79 -16.09 -17.93
C VAL A 7 11.71 -15.30 -19.23
N ALA A 8 10.98 -15.83 -20.21
CA ALA A 8 10.81 -15.19 -21.52
C ALA A 8 9.39 -14.58 -21.62
N PRO A 9 9.25 -13.24 -21.59
CA PRO A 9 7.97 -12.60 -21.89
C PRO A 9 7.67 -12.71 -23.39
N THR A 10 6.41 -12.93 -23.74
CA THR A 10 5.96 -12.99 -25.15
C THR A 10 6.14 -11.66 -25.88
N LEU A 11 5.95 -10.54 -25.15
CA LEU A 11 6.18 -9.19 -25.65
C LEU A 11 7.34 -8.58 -24.84
N ARG A 12 8.43 -8.21 -25.52
CA ARG A 12 9.54 -7.46 -24.90
C ARG A 12 9.34 -5.96 -25.12
N PRO A 13 9.34 -5.14 -24.06
CA PRO A 13 9.28 -3.69 -24.20
C PRO A 13 10.49 -3.18 -24.99
N VAL A 14 10.26 -2.34 -25.99
CA VAL A 14 11.34 -1.76 -26.82
C VAL A 14 12.27 -0.86 -25.99
N LEU A 15 11.70 -0.14 -25.01
CA LEU A 15 12.43 0.80 -24.16
C LEU A 15 13.14 0.14 -22.97
N ASP A 16 12.79 -1.10 -22.64
CA ASP A 16 13.45 -1.88 -21.60
C ASP A 16 13.45 -3.37 -22.00
N PRO A 17 14.38 -3.80 -22.87
CA PRO A 17 14.44 -5.17 -23.37
C PRO A 17 14.76 -6.22 -22.29
N GLU A 18 15.30 -5.78 -21.15
CA GLU A 18 15.64 -6.59 -19.99
C GLU A 18 14.51 -6.65 -18.95
N PHE A 19 13.41 -5.93 -19.17
CA PHE A 19 12.25 -5.93 -18.30
C PHE A 19 11.73 -7.36 -18.07
N LEU A 20 11.67 -7.73 -16.79
CA LEU A 20 11.08 -8.99 -16.35
C LEU A 20 9.75 -8.71 -15.64
N PRO A 21 8.61 -9.12 -16.24
CA PRO A 21 7.32 -8.97 -15.59
C PRO A 21 7.29 -9.76 -14.27
N GLY A 22 7.01 -9.06 -13.15
CA GLY A 22 7.01 -9.67 -11.82
C GLY A 22 6.07 -10.87 -11.70
N ALA A 23 4.93 -10.86 -12.41
CA ALA A 23 3.99 -11.98 -12.44
C ALA A 23 4.61 -13.24 -13.08
N LEU A 24 5.40 -13.08 -14.15
CA LEU A 24 6.06 -14.21 -14.81
C LEU A 24 7.21 -14.75 -13.94
N TRP A 25 7.99 -13.85 -13.34
CA TRP A 25 9.05 -14.22 -12.40
C TRP A 25 8.51 -15.00 -11.20
N GLN A 26 7.42 -14.49 -10.59
CA GLN A 26 6.78 -15.16 -9.45
C GLN A 26 6.27 -16.54 -9.82
N ARG A 27 5.63 -16.70 -10.99
CA ARG A 27 5.13 -18.01 -11.46
C ARG A 27 6.27 -19.01 -11.65
N ALA A 28 7.37 -18.59 -12.26
CA ALA A 28 8.52 -19.46 -12.48
C ALA A 28 9.23 -19.82 -11.16
N TYR A 29 9.35 -18.88 -10.20
CA TYR A 29 9.89 -19.18 -8.87
C TYR A 29 9.02 -20.19 -8.12
N ARG A 30 7.69 -20.02 -8.16
CA ARG A 30 6.75 -20.97 -7.56
C ARG A 30 6.84 -22.36 -8.18
N ALA A 31 7.11 -22.46 -9.49
CA ALA A 31 7.34 -23.73 -10.15
C ALA A 31 8.61 -24.42 -9.64
N LEU A 32 9.70 -23.68 -9.42
CA LEU A 32 10.91 -24.23 -8.79
C LEU A 32 10.62 -24.75 -7.37
N VAL A 33 9.91 -23.97 -6.56
CA VAL A 33 9.53 -24.38 -5.19
C VAL A 33 8.65 -25.63 -5.21
N ALA A 34 7.76 -25.77 -6.19
CA ALA A 34 6.92 -26.96 -6.32
C ALA A 34 7.73 -28.21 -6.75
N ALA A 35 8.81 -28.03 -7.50
CA ALA A 35 9.69 -29.10 -7.95
C ALA A 35 10.77 -29.50 -6.94
N ASP A 36 11.04 -28.65 -5.93
CA ASP A 36 12.02 -28.91 -4.87
C ASP A 36 11.41 -29.76 -3.73
N PRO A 37 11.84 -31.03 -3.54
CA PRO A 37 11.33 -31.88 -2.46
C PRO A 37 11.71 -31.33 -1.07
N GLY A 38 12.76 -30.52 -0.97
CA GLY A 38 13.22 -29.88 0.26
C GLY A 38 12.59 -28.50 0.48
N ALA A 39 11.68 -28.05 -0.38
CA ALA A 39 10.98 -26.79 -0.19
C ALA A 39 10.34 -26.73 1.19
N ARG A 40 10.46 -25.60 1.86
CA ARG A 40 10.04 -25.46 3.26
C ARG A 40 8.92 -24.41 3.44
N PRO A 41 8.08 -24.56 4.47
CA PRO A 41 7.07 -23.56 4.82
C PRO A 41 7.71 -22.19 5.07
N PHE A 42 7.01 -21.13 4.67
CA PHE A 42 7.43 -19.75 4.88
C PHE A 42 6.21 -18.88 5.18
N ALA A 43 6.31 -17.97 6.15
CA ALA A 43 5.25 -17.01 6.41
C ALA A 43 5.81 -15.62 6.63
N VAL A 44 5.06 -14.62 6.17
CA VAL A 44 5.29 -13.20 6.47
C VAL A 44 4.02 -12.66 7.13
N VAL A 45 4.19 -12.02 8.29
CA VAL A 45 3.11 -11.38 9.05
C VAL A 45 3.39 -9.90 9.19
N LEU A 46 2.37 -9.07 8.96
CA LEU A 46 2.38 -7.64 9.23
C LEU A 46 1.43 -7.37 10.39
N GLU A 47 1.94 -6.74 11.44
CA GLU A 47 1.15 -6.30 12.58
C GLU A 47 1.04 -4.78 12.58
N ARG A 48 -0.17 -4.27 12.83
CA ARG A 48 -0.46 -2.84 12.95
C ARG A 48 -0.66 -2.42 14.40
N THR A 49 -0.56 -1.12 14.64
CA THR A 49 -0.76 -0.51 15.97
C THR A 49 -2.20 -0.62 16.49
N ASP A 50 -3.17 -0.84 15.60
CA ASP A 50 -4.58 -1.08 15.94
C ASP A 50 -4.88 -2.55 16.31
N GLY A 51 -3.86 -3.41 16.33
CA GLY A 51 -3.97 -4.84 16.61
C GLY A 51 -4.42 -5.68 15.41
N SER A 52 -4.52 -5.10 14.20
CA SER A 52 -4.74 -5.87 12.98
C SER A 52 -3.50 -6.68 12.62
N VAL A 53 -3.72 -7.92 12.17
CA VAL A 53 -2.67 -8.88 11.84
C VAL A 53 -2.96 -9.47 10.46
N PHE A 54 -2.04 -9.28 9.53
CA PHE A 54 -2.12 -9.84 8.17
C PHE A 54 -1.04 -10.90 7.99
N ARG A 55 -1.46 -12.15 7.81
CA ARG A 55 -0.56 -13.28 7.58
C ARG A 55 -0.61 -13.71 6.12
N HIS A 56 0.55 -13.93 5.52
CA HIS A 56 0.70 -14.55 4.22
C HIS A 56 1.55 -15.81 4.33
N ASP A 57 0.93 -16.97 4.12
CA ASP A 57 1.60 -18.26 4.08
C ASP A 57 2.03 -18.62 2.65
N SER A 58 3.24 -19.16 2.54
CA SER A 58 3.87 -19.56 1.29
C SER A 58 4.81 -20.75 1.55
N ARG A 59 5.50 -21.19 0.50
CA ARG A 59 6.70 -22.02 0.60
C ARG A 59 7.87 -21.31 -0.08
N VAL A 60 9.09 -21.68 0.30
CA VAL A 60 10.33 -21.23 -0.32
C VAL A 60 11.25 -22.42 -0.57
N LEU A 61 12.26 -22.23 -1.42
CA LEU A 61 13.25 -23.27 -1.69
C LEU A 61 13.95 -23.73 -0.41
N SER A 62 14.41 -24.97 -0.42
CA SER A 62 15.36 -25.49 0.57
C SER A 62 16.57 -24.55 0.67
N ALA A 63 17.08 -24.35 1.88
CA ALA A 63 18.27 -23.53 2.11
C ALA A 63 19.51 -24.07 1.37
N VAL A 64 19.53 -25.37 1.04
CA VAL A 64 20.62 -26.02 0.29
C VAL A 64 20.31 -26.18 -1.21
N HIS A 65 19.18 -25.67 -1.70
CA HIS A 65 18.86 -25.71 -3.11
C HIS A 65 19.90 -24.92 -3.93
N PRO A 66 20.36 -25.38 -5.12
CA PRO A 66 21.34 -24.66 -5.93
C PRO A 66 20.92 -23.22 -6.29
N GLN A 67 19.61 -22.96 -6.28
CA GLN A 67 19.01 -21.65 -6.53
C GLN A 67 18.43 -20.95 -5.29
N ALA A 68 18.81 -21.37 -4.07
CA ALA A 68 18.27 -20.82 -2.82
C ALA A 68 18.39 -19.30 -2.69
N ALA A 69 19.39 -18.67 -3.33
CA ALA A 69 19.55 -17.23 -3.38
C ALA A 69 18.33 -16.47 -3.95
N LEU A 70 17.53 -17.12 -4.81
CA LEU A 70 16.30 -16.54 -5.35
C LEU A 70 15.23 -16.31 -4.28
N THR A 71 15.29 -17.04 -3.16
CA THR A 71 14.35 -16.90 -2.05
C THR A 71 14.37 -15.50 -1.46
N LEU A 72 15.55 -14.87 -1.38
CA LEU A 72 15.65 -13.49 -0.87
C LEU A 72 14.93 -12.51 -1.80
N THR A 73 15.12 -12.64 -3.11
CA THR A 73 14.40 -11.81 -4.11
C THR A 73 12.89 -12.02 -3.99
N TYR A 74 12.43 -13.27 -3.89
CA TYR A 74 11.01 -13.57 -3.70
C TYR A 74 10.45 -12.92 -2.42
N ALA A 75 11.10 -13.17 -1.29
CA ALA A 75 10.64 -12.69 0.01
C ALA A 75 10.67 -11.16 0.12
N GLU A 76 11.68 -10.50 -0.44
CA GLU A 76 11.81 -9.05 -0.42
C GLU A 76 10.76 -8.36 -1.30
N ARG A 77 10.47 -8.91 -2.50
CA ARG A 77 9.37 -8.44 -3.36
C ARG A 77 8.00 -8.69 -2.75
N LEU A 78 7.80 -9.86 -2.13
CA LEU A 78 6.57 -10.19 -1.41
C LEU A 78 6.36 -9.23 -0.23
N LEU A 79 7.38 -9.01 0.61
CA LEU A 79 7.29 -8.09 1.73
C LEU A 79 6.96 -6.68 1.24
N LYS A 80 7.63 -6.18 0.20
CA LYS A 80 7.29 -4.86 -0.37
C LYS A 80 5.83 -4.82 -0.82
N PHE A 81 5.37 -5.82 -1.55
CA PHE A 81 3.97 -5.88 -1.98
C PHE A 81 3.00 -5.85 -0.79
N LEU A 82 3.24 -6.66 0.24
CA LEU A 82 2.39 -6.71 1.44
C LEU A 82 2.41 -5.40 2.22
N LEU A 83 3.57 -4.74 2.35
CA LEU A 83 3.68 -3.44 3.01
C LEU A 83 2.87 -2.36 2.28
N TRP A 84 2.93 -2.33 0.95
CA TRP A 84 2.20 -1.32 0.19
C TRP A 84 0.71 -1.65 0.00
N MET A 85 0.31 -2.91 0.16
CA MET A 85 -1.11 -3.32 0.14
C MET A 85 -1.78 -3.22 1.51
N LYS A 86 -1.09 -3.63 2.57
CA LYS A 86 -1.64 -3.73 3.94
C LYS A 86 -0.94 -2.77 4.88
N GLY A 87 0.38 -2.67 4.84
CA GLY A 87 1.13 -1.80 5.76
C GLY A 87 1.13 -2.31 7.20
N GLY A 88 2.22 -1.99 7.90
CA GLY A 88 2.41 -2.25 9.31
C GLY A 88 3.85 -1.88 9.71
N PRO A 89 4.09 -1.44 10.95
CA PRO A 89 5.44 -1.15 11.42
C PRO A 89 6.21 -2.41 11.82
N ARG A 90 5.53 -3.51 12.15
CA ARG A 90 6.18 -4.74 12.62
C ARG A 90 5.95 -5.89 11.65
N VAL A 91 7.04 -6.53 11.25
CA VAL A 91 7.04 -7.67 10.34
C VAL A 91 7.64 -8.89 11.02
N LEU A 92 6.92 -10.01 11.01
CA LEU A 92 7.41 -11.29 11.48
C LEU A 92 7.60 -12.25 10.31
N VAL A 93 8.70 -12.98 10.31
CA VAL A 93 9.04 -13.94 9.26
C VAL A 93 9.31 -15.30 9.90
N ALA A 94 8.65 -16.34 9.42
CA ALA A 94 8.82 -17.71 9.93
C ALA A 94 9.23 -18.68 8.83
N GLY A 95 10.00 -19.71 9.23
CA GLY A 95 10.42 -20.82 8.36
C GLY A 95 11.68 -20.54 7.53
N ALA A 96 12.27 -19.34 7.66
CA ALA A 96 13.46 -18.92 6.94
C ALA A 96 14.23 -17.82 7.68
N ASP A 97 14.87 -18.16 8.80
CA ASP A 97 15.55 -17.21 9.68
C ASP A 97 16.65 -16.42 8.95
N GLU A 98 17.36 -17.06 8.01
CA GLU A 98 18.40 -16.39 7.23
C GLU A 98 17.82 -15.33 6.27
N ILE A 99 16.59 -15.56 5.80
CA ILE A 99 15.85 -14.59 4.97
C ILE A 99 15.32 -13.47 5.85
N ALA A 100 14.79 -13.78 7.04
CA ALA A 100 14.36 -12.76 8.00
C ALA A 100 15.51 -11.81 8.36
N ALA A 101 16.70 -12.34 8.65
CA ALA A 101 17.89 -11.54 8.94
C ALA A 101 18.35 -10.70 7.73
N ALA A 102 18.27 -11.25 6.51
CA ALA A 102 18.58 -10.49 5.30
C ALA A 102 17.57 -9.36 5.07
N LEU A 103 16.27 -9.61 5.27
CA LEU A 103 15.22 -8.60 5.20
C LEU A 103 15.41 -7.51 6.26
N GLY A 104 15.75 -7.87 7.50
CA GLY A 104 16.05 -6.88 8.56
C GLY A 104 17.18 -5.91 8.18
N ARG A 105 18.22 -6.39 7.48
CA ARG A 105 19.27 -5.51 6.94
C ARG A 105 18.79 -4.63 5.79
N ILE A 106 17.98 -5.19 4.89
CA ILE A 106 17.43 -4.45 3.73
C ILE A 106 16.48 -3.34 4.19
N TYR A 107 15.65 -3.64 5.20
CA TYR A 107 14.64 -2.77 5.80
C TYR A 107 15.13 -2.09 7.09
N ALA A 108 16.43 -1.82 7.17
CA ALA A 108 17.02 -1.00 8.23
C ALA A 108 16.96 0.49 7.88
N PRO A 109 17.12 1.41 8.86
CA PRO A 109 17.22 2.85 8.60
C PRO A 109 18.32 3.24 7.60
N THR A 110 19.37 2.42 7.47
CA THR A 110 20.48 2.59 6.52
C THR A 110 20.46 1.57 5.37
N GLY A 111 19.41 0.76 5.30
CA GLY A 111 19.25 -0.30 4.30
C GLY A 111 18.72 0.19 2.96
N ALA A 112 18.72 -0.69 1.95
CA ALA A 112 18.24 -0.37 0.60
C ALA A 112 16.74 0.01 0.54
N ARG A 113 15.97 -0.27 1.61
CA ARG A 113 14.55 0.07 1.77
C ARG A 113 14.30 1.09 2.89
N ALA A 114 15.31 1.88 3.26
CA ALA A 114 15.19 2.89 4.33
C ALA A 114 13.95 3.80 4.19
N SER A 115 13.64 4.24 2.96
CA SER A 115 12.46 5.07 2.70
C SER A 115 11.14 4.33 2.91
N ASP A 116 11.04 3.05 2.51
CA ASP A 116 9.87 2.21 2.78
C ASP A 116 9.67 2.06 4.31
N CYS A 117 10.76 1.93 5.08
CA CYS A 117 10.74 1.76 6.54
C CYS A 117 10.34 3.03 7.28
N GLU A 118 10.94 4.17 6.91
CA GLU A 118 10.59 5.48 7.47
C GLU A 118 9.11 5.80 7.21
N PHE A 119 8.64 5.50 5.98
CA PHE A 119 7.27 5.74 5.59
C PHE A 119 6.30 4.84 6.37
N MET A 120 6.49 3.52 6.32
CA MET A 120 5.60 2.58 7.01
C MET A 120 5.68 2.75 8.52
N GLY A 121 6.88 2.76 9.11
CA GLY A 121 7.06 2.91 10.55
C GLY A 121 6.60 4.26 11.09
N VAL A 122 7.45 5.29 10.90
CA VAL A 122 7.32 6.56 11.61
C VAL A 122 6.18 7.41 11.04
N LYS A 123 6.08 7.52 9.71
CA LYS A 123 5.12 8.45 9.08
C LYS A 123 3.68 7.94 9.14
N ILE A 124 3.44 6.66 8.88
CA ILE A 124 2.07 6.10 8.85
C ILE A 124 1.64 5.58 10.23
N PHE A 125 2.49 4.81 10.91
CA PHE A 125 2.10 4.11 12.14
C PHE A 125 2.68 4.70 13.43
N GLY A 126 3.57 5.71 13.35
CA GLY A 126 4.18 6.34 14.53
C GLY A 126 4.98 5.37 15.39
N ARG A 127 5.63 4.38 14.76
CA ARG A 127 6.44 3.34 15.42
C ARG A 127 7.74 3.12 14.64
N GLU A 128 8.77 2.63 15.32
CA GLU A 128 9.96 2.14 14.63
C GLU A 128 9.58 0.91 13.79
N PHE A 129 10.16 0.80 12.59
CA PHE A 129 9.92 -0.32 11.70
C PHE A 129 10.83 -1.49 12.08
N SER A 130 10.29 -2.71 12.21
CA SER A 130 11.09 -3.91 12.51
C SER A 130 10.75 -5.09 11.62
N VAL A 131 11.76 -5.92 11.34
CA VAL A 131 11.63 -7.25 10.72
C VAL A 131 12.32 -8.27 11.62
N GLU A 132 11.57 -9.23 12.12
CA GLU A 132 12.04 -10.22 13.10
C GLU A 132 11.78 -11.65 12.61
N ALA A 133 12.72 -12.55 12.88
CA ALA A 133 12.51 -13.99 12.72
C ALA A 133 11.64 -14.53 13.86
N THR A 134 10.77 -15.49 13.59
CA THR A 134 9.98 -16.18 14.60
C THR A 134 9.64 -17.61 14.20
N THR A 135 9.14 -18.40 15.14
CA THR A 135 8.65 -19.76 14.87
C THR A 135 7.19 -19.73 14.43
N PHE A 136 6.76 -20.75 13.67
CA PHE A 136 5.35 -20.86 13.25
C PHE A 136 4.37 -20.91 14.42
N THR A 137 4.78 -21.49 15.55
CA THR A 137 3.95 -21.58 16.76
C THR A 137 3.80 -20.25 17.49
N ALA A 138 4.73 -19.32 17.29
CA ALA A 138 4.69 -17.98 17.86
C ALA A 138 4.02 -16.95 16.94
N LEU A 139 3.61 -17.34 15.72
CA LEU A 139 2.90 -16.43 14.82
C LEU A 139 1.50 -16.10 15.39
N PRO A 140 1.13 -14.81 15.42
CA PRO A 140 -0.22 -14.43 15.79
C PRO A 140 -1.24 -14.95 14.78
N ALA A 141 -2.46 -15.21 15.24
CA ALA A 141 -3.59 -15.50 14.36
C ALA A 141 -3.94 -14.27 13.52
N SER A 142 -4.32 -14.47 12.26
CA SER A 142 -4.81 -13.40 11.40
C SER A 142 -6.00 -12.70 12.05
N ARG A 143 -5.96 -11.36 12.03
CA ARG A 143 -7.02 -10.50 12.57
C ARG A 143 -7.21 -9.34 11.59
N GLU A 144 -8.09 -9.54 10.63
CA GLU A 144 -8.41 -8.50 9.65
C GLU A 144 -9.61 -7.68 10.14
N THR A 145 -9.38 -6.40 10.41
CA THR A 145 -10.45 -5.43 10.63
C THR A 145 -10.93 -4.94 9.25
N SER A 146 -11.93 -5.61 8.68
CA SER A 146 -12.64 -5.06 7.53
C SER A 146 -13.82 -4.24 8.03
N LEU A 147 -13.78 -2.93 7.77
CA LEU A 147 -14.99 -2.13 7.77
C LEU A 147 -15.61 -2.31 6.38
N PRO A 148 -16.86 -2.81 6.26
CA PRO A 148 -17.52 -2.83 4.97
C PRO A 148 -17.56 -1.40 4.43
N MET A 149 -17.01 -1.20 3.23
CA MET A 149 -17.20 0.05 2.48
C MET A 149 -18.69 0.14 2.13
N GLY A 150 -19.45 0.85 2.95
CA GLY A 150 -20.88 1.02 2.74
C GLY A 150 -21.15 1.70 1.40
N ARG A 151 -21.87 1.03 0.50
CA ARG A 151 -22.34 1.57 -0.79
C ARG A 151 -23.53 2.51 -0.59
N HIS A 152 -23.40 3.48 0.32
CA HIS A 152 -24.45 4.43 0.68
C HIS A 152 -24.57 5.52 -0.40
N LEU A 153 -25.00 5.13 -1.59
CA LEU A 153 -25.12 5.98 -2.77
C LEU A 153 -26.42 6.80 -2.80
N ASP A 154 -27.41 6.45 -1.95
CA ASP A 154 -28.69 7.16 -1.86
C ASP A 154 -28.52 8.62 -1.41
N GLY A 155 -29.26 9.52 -2.04
CA GLY A 155 -29.23 10.96 -1.82
C GLY A 155 -28.07 11.66 -2.53
N CYS A 156 -27.83 12.91 -2.13
CA CYS A 156 -26.79 13.75 -2.72
C CYS A 156 -25.41 13.46 -2.10
N ARG A 157 -24.34 13.47 -2.91
CA ARG A 157 -22.94 13.27 -2.46
C ARG A 157 -21.99 14.19 -3.23
N ILE A 158 -20.88 14.57 -2.59
CA ILE A 158 -19.76 15.21 -3.29
C ILE A 158 -18.48 14.42 -2.96
N GLY A 159 -17.83 13.91 -4.00
CA GLY A 159 -16.46 13.41 -3.90
C GLY A 159 -15.50 14.51 -4.30
N PHE A 160 -14.34 14.62 -3.63
CA PHE A 160 -13.27 15.45 -4.12
C PHE A 160 -11.91 14.78 -3.91
N ASP A 161 -11.01 14.98 -4.85
CA ASP A 161 -9.64 14.47 -4.83
C ASP A 161 -8.69 15.65 -4.92
N LEU A 162 -7.77 15.75 -3.95
CA LEU A 162 -6.84 16.86 -3.84
C LEU A 162 -5.45 16.36 -4.22
N GLY A 163 -5.12 16.54 -5.48
CA GLY A 163 -3.82 16.18 -6.04
C GLY A 163 -2.75 17.22 -5.80
N GLY A 164 -1.55 16.90 -6.26
CA GLY A 164 -0.43 17.83 -6.32
C GLY A 164 -0.41 18.73 -7.56
N SER A 165 -1.15 18.37 -8.60
CA SER A 165 -1.21 19.02 -9.92
C SER A 165 -2.59 19.59 -10.24
N ASP A 166 -3.61 19.11 -9.55
CA ASP A 166 -5.01 19.42 -9.80
C ASP A 166 -5.84 19.17 -8.53
N ARG A 167 -7.04 19.74 -8.53
CA ARG A 167 -8.11 19.42 -7.61
C ARG A 167 -9.32 18.97 -8.43
N LYS A 168 -9.93 17.86 -8.03
CA LYS A 168 -11.09 17.28 -8.70
C LYS A 168 -12.29 17.31 -7.76
N ALA A 169 -13.47 17.59 -8.29
CA ALA A 169 -14.71 17.44 -7.55
C ALA A 169 -15.79 16.82 -8.45
N SER A 170 -16.57 15.92 -7.86
CA SER A 170 -17.72 15.29 -8.50
C SER A 170 -18.92 15.33 -7.57
N ALA A 171 -20.12 15.43 -8.14
CA ALA A 171 -21.38 15.39 -7.40
C ALA A 171 -22.25 14.26 -7.92
N LEU A 172 -22.88 13.52 -7.00
CA LEU A 172 -23.77 12.41 -7.32
C LEU A 172 -25.16 12.64 -6.70
N ILE A 173 -26.20 12.15 -7.36
CA ILE A 173 -27.55 12.01 -6.83
C ILE A 173 -27.96 10.55 -7.01
N ASP A 174 -28.23 9.84 -5.91
CA ASP A 174 -28.65 8.43 -5.92
C ASP A 174 -27.70 7.51 -6.71
N GLY A 175 -26.40 7.77 -6.62
CA GLY A 175 -25.36 7.04 -7.32
C GLY A 175 -25.06 7.51 -8.75
N GLU A 176 -25.86 8.40 -9.32
CA GLU A 176 -25.65 8.96 -10.66
C GLU A 176 -24.82 10.24 -10.61
N VAL A 177 -23.79 10.34 -11.46
CA VAL A 177 -22.91 11.51 -11.51
C VAL A 177 -23.60 12.65 -12.24
N VAL A 178 -23.84 13.76 -11.55
CA VAL A 178 -24.46 14.99 -12.09
C VAL A 178 -23.46 16.13 -12.31
N PHE A 179 -22.24 15.97 -11.80
CA PHE A 179 -21.14 16.92 -11.94
C PHE A 179 -19.79 16.20 -11.84
N SER A 180 -18.82 16.62 -12.66
CA SER A 180 -17.42 16.23 -12.52
C SER A 180 -16.54 17.32 -13.15
N GLU A 181 -15.55 17.80 -12.42
CA GLU A 181 -14.63 18.82 -12.88
C GLU A 181 -13.23 18.59 -12.30
N GLU A 182 -12.22 18.96 -13.08
CA GLU A 182 -10.81 18.93 -12.72
C GLU A 182 -10.22 20.31 -13.00
N ILE A 183 -9.60 20.92 -11.98
CA ILE A 183 -9.02 22.26 -12.05
C ILE A 183 -7.55 22.16 -11.69
N ALA A 184 -6.68 22.77 -12.49
CA ALA A 184 -5.25 22.86 -12.20
C ALA A 184 -4.99 23.47 -10.80
N TRP A 185 -4.01 22.92 -10.10
CA TRP A 185 -3.73 23.20 -8.69
C TRP A 185 -2.27 22.90 -8.39
N ASP A 186 -1.60 23.71 -7.58
CA ASP A 186 -0.20 23.46 -7.23
C ASP A 186 0.03 23.80 -5.75
N PRO A 187 -0.36 22.91 -4.83
CA PRO A 187 -0.37 23.21 -3.40
C PRO A 187 1.00 23.09 -2.75
N TYR A 188 1.94 22.35 -3.36
CA TYR A 188 3.21 22.00 -2.70
C TYR A 188 4.08 23.21 -2.41
N PHE A 189 3.97 24.27 -3.23
CA PHE A 189 4.77 25.49 -3.08
C PHE A 189 3.99 26.63 -2.40
N GLN A 190 2.74 26.40 -2.04
CA GLN A 190 1.86 27.43 -1.49
C GLN A 190 1.90 27.42 0.03
N LYS A 191 2.54 28.44 0.59
CA LYS A 191 2.69 28.61 2.05
C LYS A 191 1.48 29.25 2.71
N ASP A 192 0.69 30.00 1.94
CA ASP A 192 -0.51 30.67 2.45
C ASP A 192 -1.65 29.64 2.63
N PRO A 193 -2.16 29.43 3.86
CA PRO A 193 -3.31 28.58 4.11
C PRO A 193 -4.56 28.98 3.33
N ALA A 194 -4.72 30.27 3.00
CA ALA A 194 -5.89 30.77 2.27
C ALA A 194 -6.01 30.13 0.88
N TYR A 195 -4.88 29.98 0.15
CA TYR A 195 -4.86 29.30 -1.16
C TYR A 195 -5.53 27.93 -1.11
N HIS A 196 -5.18 27.14 -0.08
CA HIS A 196 -5.69 25.78 0.11
C HIS A 196 -7.18 25.79 0.44
N ILE A 197 -7.58 26.64 1.40
CA ILE A 197 -8.97 26.73 1.87
C ILE A 197 -9.88 27.20 0.73
N GLU A 198 -9.48 28.25 0.02
CA GLU A 198 -10.28 28.84 -1.04
C GLU A 198 -10.48 27.89 -2.21
N GLY A 199 -9.44 27.17 -2.64
CA GLY A 199 -9.60 26.21 -3.73
C GLY A 199 -10.45 25.01 -3.37
N VAL A 200 -10.32 24.47 -2.16
CA VAL A 200 -11.22 23.41 -1.67
C VAL A 200 -12.66 23.91 -1.62
N HIS A 201 -12.88 25.13 -1.09
CA HIS A 201 -14.20 25.76 -1.03
C HIS A 201 -14.80 26.00 -2.42
N ASP A 202 -14.01 26.49 -3.38
CA ASP A 202 -14.45 26.70 -4.76
C ASP A 202 -14.93 25.39 -5.39
N SER A 203 -14.13 24.33 -5.32
CA SER A 203 -14.52 23.01 -5.85
C SER A 203 -15.78 22.44 -5.19
N LEU A 204 -15.91 22.59 -3.86
CA LEU A 204 -17.10 22.16 -3.13
C LEU A 204 -18.35 22.96 -3.54
N ARG A 205 -18.25 24.28 -3.67
CA ARG A 205 -19.38 25.13 -4.08
C ARG A 205 -19.86 24.82 -5.49
N ARG A 206 -18.94 24.60 -6.43
CA ARG A 206 -19.25 24.24 -7.82
C ARG A 206 -20.01 22.92 -7.91
N ALA A 207 -19.57 21.91 -7.15
CA ALA A 207 -20.25 20.62 -7.06
C ALA A 207 -21.61 20.75 -6.36
N ALA A 208 -21.69 21.50 -5.25
CA ALA A 208 -22.92 21.70 -4.48
C ALA A 208 -24.00 22.43 -5.28
N ALA A 209 -23.63 23.34 -6.18
CA ALA A 209 -24.57 24.04 -7.07
C ALA A 209 -25.36 23.11 -8.00
N ARG A 210 -24.99 21.83 -8.10
CA ARG A 210 -25.65 20.80 -8.91
C ARG A 210 -26.55 19.86 -8.10
N LEU A 211 -26.70 20.08 -6.79
CA LEU A 211 -27.43 19.21 -5.86
C LEU A 211 -28.68 19.93 -5.30
N HIS A 212 -29.77 19.20 -5.09
CA HIS A 212 -31.06 19.81 -4.74
C HIS A 212 -31.27 20.09 -3.24
N VAL A 213 -30.72 19.30 -2.29
CA VAL A 213 -30.71 19.63 -0.83
C VAL A 213 -29.63 18.82 -0.06
N CYS A 214 -29.14 19.39 1.04
CA CYS A 214 -27.92 19.13 1.81
C CYS A 214 -27.75 17.74 2.48
N ALA A 215 -26.79 16.95 1.98
CA ALA A 215 -25.96 16.07 2.81
C ALA A 215 -24.62 15.80 2.10
N ILE A 216 -23.61 16.60 2.38
CA ILE A 216 -22.27 16.44 1.78
C ILE A 216 -21.48 15.42 2.61
N ARG A 217 -21.35 14.19 2.10
CA ARG A 217 -20.34 13.25 2.60
C ARG A 217 -19.10 13.33 1.73
N VAL A 218 -18.03 13.83 2.33
CA VAL A 218 -16.71 13.97 1.72
C VAL A 218 -15.96 12.64 1.84
N ALA A 219 -15.59 12.04 0.71
CA ALA A 219 -14.55 11.03 0.65
C ALA A 219 -13.22 11.72 0.34
N TRP A 220 -12.19 11.42 1.12
CA TRP A 220 -10.92 12.15 1.12
C TRP A 220 -9.76 11.18 0.91
N ASN A 221 -8.83 11.54 0.02
CA ASN A 221 -7.62 10.78 -0.27
C ASN A 221 -6.42 11.75 -0.30
N SER A 222 -5.98 12.22 0.86
CA SER A 222 -4.80 13.09 0.94
C SER A 222 -3.84 12.63 2.04
N LYS A 223 -2.68 13.28 2.18
CA LYS A 223 -1.62 12.89 3.13
C LYS A 223 -1.78 13.52 4.53
N CYS A 224 -2.86 14.25 4.80
CA CYS A 224 -3.05 15.07 6.02
C CYS A 224 -4.22 14.59 6.94
N PRO A 225 -4.00 14.22 8.22
CA PRO A 225 -5.01 13.51 9.03
C PRO A 225 -6.43 14.12 9.02
N ALA A 226 -7.44 13.30 8.70
CA ALA A 226 -8.86 13.69 8.60
C ALA A 226 -9.46 14.31 9.88
N SER A 227 -8.85 14.05 11.05
CA SER A 227 -9.33 14.53 12.36
C SER A 227 -9.23 16.05 12.55
N ARG A 228 -8.26 16.73 11.90
CA ARG A 228 -8.11 18.20 12.04
C ARG A 228 -9.18 19.00 11.28
N TRP A 229 -9.75 18.43 10.22
CA TRP A 229 -10.69 19.14 9.34
C TRP A 229 -12.16 18.93 9.70
N ALA A 230 -12.53 17.74 10.21
CA ALA A 230 -13.89 17.45 10.66
C ALA A 230 -14.34 18.31 11.86
N SER A 231 -13.40 18.87 12.61
CA SER A 231 -13.68 19.87 13.65
C SER A 231 -14.05 21.24 13.06
N TRP A 232 -13.51 21.58 11.89
CA TRP A 232 -13.66 22.89 11.26
C TRP A 232 -14.96 23.01 10.44
N LEU A 233 -15.35 21.97 9.70
CA LEU A 233 -16.63 21.89 8.98
C LEU A 233 -17.87 21.93 9.87
N ARG A 234 -17.72 21.67 11.18
CA ARG A 234 -18.81 21.78 12.16
C ARG A 234 -18.89 23.15 12.83
N SER A 235 -17.89 24.00 12.63
CA SER A 235 -17.80 25.35 13.22
C SER A 235 -18.17 26.48 12.25
N THR A 236 -18.61 26.13 11.03
CA THR A 236 -19.13 27.02 9.98
C THR A 236 -20.46 26.51 9.50
#